data_AF-A0A5N5RCF3-F1
#
_entry.id   AF-A0A5N5RCF3-F1
#
_cell.length_a   1.000
_cell.length_b   1.000
_cell.length_c   1.000
_cell.angle_alpha   90.00
_cell.angle_beta   90.00
_cell.angle_gamma   90.00
#
_symmetry.space_group_name_H-M   'P 1'
#
loop_
_entity.id
_entity.type
_entity.pdbx_description
1 polymer ?
#
loop_
_entity_poly.entity_id
_entity_poly.type
_entity_poly.pdbx_seq_one_letter_code
_entity_poly.pdbx_strand_id
1 'polypeptide(L)' 'MGKVKITLKNSDLAGIGRRAADAYAAEHSHECAYCHKHIQPPADMPAGAVPVCDECAKARRLI' A
#
# COMPACT_ATOMS: atom_id res chain seq x y z
N MET A 1 -19.67 -19.25 -21.55
CA MET A 1 -19.35 -18.04 -20.76
C MET A 1 -18.93 -16.93 -21.71
N GLY A 2 -19.74 -15.87 -21.81
CA GLY A 2 -19.44 -14.73 -22.68
C GLY A 2 -18.42 -13.79 -22.03
N LYS A 3 -17.49 -13.26 -22.83
CA LYS A 3 -16.56 -12.22 -22.38
C LYS A 3 -17.28 -10.88 -22.41
N VAL A 4 -17.33 -10.18 -21.28
CA VAL A 4 -17.89 -8.82 -21.18
C VAL A 4 -16.74 -7.81 -21.24
N LYS A 5 -16.84 -6.82 -22.14
CA LYS A 5 -15.86 -5.73 -22.23
C LYS A 5 -16.21 -4.67 -21.18
N ILE A 6 -15.39 -4.56 -20.14
CA ILE A 6 -15.51 -3.51 -19.13
C ILE A 6 -14.60 -2.35 -19.54
N THR A 7 -15.19 -1.17 -19.72
CA THR A 7 -14.42 0.07 -19.94
C THR A 7 -14.53 0.89 -18.66
N LEU A 8 -13.40 1.06 -17.98
CA LEU A 8 -13.34 1.81 -16.72
C LEU A 8 -13.02 3.27 -17.00
N LYS A 9 -13.72 4.19 -16.33
CA LYS A 9 -13.35 5.60 -16.32
C LYS A 9 -12.18 5.81 -15.35
N ASN A 10 -11.45 6.90 -15.51
CA ASN A 10 -10.34 7.24 -14.62
C ASN A 10 -10.77 7.32 -13.14
N SER A 11 -12.00 7.77 -12.85
CA SER A 11 -12.57 7.78 -11.50
C SER A 11 -12.74 6.38 -10.92
N ASP A 12 -13.16 5.42 -11.75
CA ASP A 12 -13.36 4.03 -11.33
C ASP A 12 -12.01 3.36 -11.08
N LEU A 13 -11.02 3.63 -11.93
CA LEU A 13 -9.64 3.18 -11.75
C LEU A 13 -9.02 3.75 -10.47
N ALA A 14 -9.23 5.03 -10.19
CA ALA A 14 -8.76 5.66 -8.95
C ALA A 14 -9.42 5.03 -7.71
N GLY A 15 -10.72 4.75 -7.77
CA GLY A 15 -11.45 4.08 -6.69
C GLY A 15 -10.97 2.64 -6.45
N ILE A 16 -10.68 1.89 -7.52
CA ILE A 16 -10.12 0.53 -7.42
C ILE A 16 -8.71 0.59 -6.83
N GLY A 17 -7.86 1.50 -7.32
CA GLY A 17 -6.50 1.70 -6.83
C GLY A 17 -6.47 2.02 -5.34
N ARG A 18 -7.37 2.91 -4.88
CA ARG A 18 -7.51 3.25 -3.46
C ARG A 18 -7.85 2.01 -2.62
N ARG A 19 -8.87 1.24 -3.01
CA ARG A 19 -9.29 0.04 -2.29
C ARG A 19 -8.18 -1.03 -2.24
N ALA A 20 -7.46 -1.20 -3.34
CA ALA A 20 -6.34 -2.14 -3.40
C ALA A 20 -5.20 -1.71 -2.46
N ALA A 21 -4.85 -0.43 -2.46
CA ALA A 21 -3.84 0.12 -1.56
C ALA A 21 -4.25 0.01 -0.08
N ASP A 22 -5.50 0.33 0.25
CA ASP A 22 -6.02 0.23 1.63
C ASP A 22 -6.03 -1.23 2.12
N ALA A 23 -6.42 -2.19 1.27
CA ALA A 23 -6.39 -3.61 1.60
C ALA A 23 -4.95 -4.11 1.82
N TYR A 24 -4.03 -3.72 0.93
CA TYR A 24 -2.61 -4.04 1.06
C TYR A 24 -2.02 -3.46 2.35
N ALA A 25 -2.31 -2.20 2.67
CA ALA A 25 -1.83 -1.56 3.88
C ALA A 25 -2.36 -2.25 5.15
N ALA A 26 -3.61 -2.71 5.15
CA ALA A 26 -4.18 -3.45 6.27
C ALA A 26 -3.49 -4.81 6.48
N GLU A 27 -3.24 -5.55 5.40
CA GLU A 27 -2.58 -6.85 5.43
C GLU A 27 -1.10 -6.74 5.83
N HIS A 28 -0.39 -5.74 5.30
CA HIS A 28 1.06 -5.59 5.44
C HIS A 28 1.49 -4.49 6.42
N SER A 29 0.60 -4.07 7.33
CA SER A 29 0.87 -3.04 8.35
C SER A 29 1.96 -3.42 9.36
N HIS A 30 2.39 -4.67 9.36
CA HIS A 30 3.35 -5.24 10.30
C HIS A 30 4.71 -5.55 9.65
N GLU A 31 4.94 -5.09 8.42
CA GLU A 31 6.18 -5.32 7.68
C GLU A 31 6.62 -4.09 6.89
N CYS A 32 7.94 -3.98 6.66
CA CYS A 32 8.50 -2.91 5.86
C CYS A 32 8.03 -3.03 4.41
N ALA A 33 7.47 -1.96 3.87
CA ALA A 33 6.93 -1.90 2.50
C ALA A 33 7.94 -2.27 1.39
N TYR A 34 9.25 -2.26 1.68
CA TYR A 34 10.30 -2.52 0.69
C TYR A 34 11.06 -3.82 0.89
N CYS A 35 11.30 -4.24 2.13
CA CYS A 35 12.11 -5.42 2.42
C CYS A 35 11.33 -6.54 3.10
N HIS A 36 10.04 -6.33 3.38
CA HIS A 36 9.13 -7.32 3.96
C HIS A 36 9.59 -7.87 5.33
N LYS A 37 10.58 -7.23 5.95
CA LYS A 37 10.99 -7.54 7.32
C LYS A 37 9.88 -7.09 8.26
N HIS A 38 9.54 -7.94 9.22
CA HIS A 38 8.60 -7.61 10.28
C HIS A 38 9.06 -6.37 11.03
N ILE A 39 8.18 -5.38 11.18
CA ILE A 39 8.43 -4.17 11.95
C ILE A 39 7.19 -3.80 12.75
N GLN A 40 7.40 -3.23 13.93
CA GLN A 40 6.30 -2.70 14.72
C GLN A 40 5.84 -1.37 14.10
N PRO A 41 4.58 -1.25 13.65
CA PRO A 41 4.10 0.00 13.08
C PRO A 41 4.13 1.12 14.13
N PRO A 42 4.40 2.37 13.72
CA PRO A 42 4.29 3.53 14.61
C PRO A 42 2.86 3.64 15.18
N ALA A 43 2.73 4.07 16.44
CA ALA A 43 1.42 4.24 17.08
C ALA A 43 0.55 5.28 16.35
N ASP A 44 1.16 6.33 15.79
CA ASP A 44 0.46 7.44 15.11
C ASP A 44 0.44 7.27 13.58
N MET A 45 0.51 6.03 13.10
CA MET A 45 0.55 5.74 11.68
C MET A 45 -0.78 6.09 11.00
N PRO A 46 -0.80 6.93 9.94
CA PRO A 46 -2.02 7.28 9.23
C PRO A 46 -2.71 6.04 8.62
N ALA A 47 -4.04 6.06 8.59
CA ALA A 47 -4.81 5.02 7.89
C ALA A 47 -4.42 4.94 6.40
N GLY A 48 -4.20 3.73 5.91
CA GLY A 48 -3.78 3.47 4.52
C GLY A 48 -2.29 3.72 4.24
N ALA A 49 -1.48 4.03 5.25
CA ALA A 49 -0.03 4.06 5.11
C ALA A 49 0.57 2.65 5.33
N VAL A 50 1.78 2.43 4.80
CA VAL A 50 2.60 1.22 5.02
C VAL A 50 3.91 1.61 5.70
N PRO A 51 4.40 0.85 6.70
CA PRO A 51 5.55 1.28 7.45
C PRO A 51 6.83 0.98 6.65
N VAL A 52 7.88 1.78 6.87
CA VAL A 52 9.17 1.62 6.19
C VAL A 52 10.27 1.60 7.24
N CYS A 53 11.14 0.59 7.23
CA CYS A 53 12.27 0.54 8.15
C CYS A 53 13.33 1.59 7.80
N ASP A 54 14.08 2.04 8.81
CA ASP A 54 15.11 3.09 8.68
C ASP A 54 16.14 2.81 7.57
N GLU A 55 16.58 1.56 7.43
CA GLU A 55 17.51 1.15 6.37
C GLU A 55 16.93 1.45 4.98
N CYS A 56 15.66 1.06 4.76
CA CYS A 56 15.00 1.25 3.48
C CYS A 56 14.63 2.72 3.23
N ALA A 57 14.28 3.47 4.27
CA ALA A 57 13.98 4.89 4.19
C ALA A 57 15.22 5.69 3.76
N LYS A 58 16.37 5.44 4.39
CA LYS A 58 17.66 6.06 4.02
C LYS A 58 18.11 5.68 2.62
N ALA A 59 18.03 4.40 2.27
CA ALA A 59 18.42 3.91 0.94
C ALA A 59 17.62 4.57 -0.20
N ARG A 60 16.39 5.02 0.09
CA ARG A 60 15.48 5.65 -0.87
C ARG A 60 15.37 7.17 -0.71
N ARG A 61 16.12 7.78 0.20
CA ARG A 61 16.10 9.23 0.47
C ARG A 61 14.71 9.74 0.84
N LEU A 62 13.95 8.94 1.59
CA LEU A 62 12.67 9.34 2.17
C LEU A 62 12.87 10.14 3.47
N ILE A 63 14.04 9.94 4.09
CA ILE A 63 14.60 10.64 5.24
C ILE A 63 16.12 10.81 5.05
#